data_AF-A0A1C6LH53-F1
#
_entry.id   AF-A0A1C6LH53-F1
#
_cell.length_a   1.000
_cell.length_b   1.000
_cell.length_c   1.000
_cell.angle_alpha   90.00
_cell.angle_beta   90.00
_cell.angle_gamma   90.00
#
_symmetry.space_group_name_H-M   'P 1'
#
loop_
_entity.id
_entity.type
_entity.pdbx_description
1 polymer ?
#
loop_
_entity_poly.entity_id
_entity_poly.type
_entity_poly.pdbx_seq_one_letter_code
_entity_poly.pdbx_strand_id
1 'polypeptide(L)'
;MTVTKLLRRVLAVTASVAALLAGTALAGPASAAPMSANAASTERAACAAGHLCVWEGSVLHEFSECGLFDFHGQGTGTVENNMAAGTTAKFYDGTGTTRWMIPAGSTGTVDLDIVFFVRPCF
;
A
#
# COMPACT_ATOMS: atom_id res chain seq x y z
N MET A 1 -33.70 29.15 -38.13
CA MET A 1 -32.52 28.51 -38.73
C MET A 1 -31.28 29.20 -38.18
N THR A 2 -30.59 28.60 -37.20
CA THR A 2 -29.32 29.14 -36.67
C THR A 2 -28.48 28.01 -36.07
N VAL A 3 -27.76 27.39 -37.00
CA VAL A 3 -26.42 26.77 -36.97
C VAL A 3 -25.80 26.43 -35.59
N THR A 4 -25.61 25.12 -35.42
CA THR A 4 -24.85 24.37 -34.42
C THR A 4 -23.45 24.96 -34.16
N LYS A 5 -23.15 25.27 -32.89
CA LYS A 5 -21.87 25.82 -32.44
C LYS A 5 -20.79 24.74 -32.50
N LEU A 6 -19.98 24.79 -33.55
CA LEU A 6 -18.90 23.85 -33.84
C LEU A 6 -17.83 23.84 -32.75
N LEU A 7 -17.53 22.62 -32.30
CA LEU A 7 -16.32 22.17 -31.62
C LEU A 7 -15.05 22.77 -32.23
N ARG A 8 -14.15 23.29 -31.38
CA ARG A 8 -12.69 23.29 -31.62
C ARG A 8 -11.97 23.31 -30.27
N ARG A 9 -11.73 22.11 -29.74
CA ARG A 9 -10.84 21.89 -28.59
C ARG A 9 -9.41 22.04 -29.08
N VAL A 10 -8.70 23.01 -28.51
CA VAL A 10 -7.30 23.30 -28.76
C VAL A 10 -6.47 22.14 -28.22
N LEU A 11 -5.74 21.45 -29.09
CA LEU A 11 -4.79 20.41 -28.73
C LEU A 11 -3.40 21.06 -28.69
N ALA A 12 -2.88 21.28 -27.48
CA ALA A 12 -1.49 21.64 -27.27
C ALA A 12 -1.02 20.93 -25.99
N VAL A 13 -0.29 19.84 -26.13
CA VAL A 13 0.56 19.32 -25.05
C VAL A 13 1.94 19.11 -25.63
N THR A 14 2.84 19.91 -25.08
CA THR A 14 4.24 20.09 -25.40
C THR A 14 5.07 18.89 -24.98
N ALA A 15 6.12 18.64 -25.76
CA ALA A 15 7.10 17.58 -25.64
C ALA A 15 7.75 17.50 -24.25
N SER A 16 8.08 16.27 -23.83
CA SER A 16 9.06 16.02 -22.77
C SER A 16 10.06 14.99 -23.28
N VAL A 17 11.27 15.45 -23.62
CA VAL A 17 12.40 14.59 -23.94
C VAL A 17 13.09 14.25 -22.62
N ALA A 18 12.96 13.00 -22.18
CA ALA A 18 13.71 12.50 -21.01
C ALA A 18 14.98 11.80 -21.50
N ALA A 19 16.13 12.40 -21.19
CA ALA A 19 17.45 11.86 -21.47
C ALA A 19 17.69 10.57 -20.66
N LEU A 20 17.99 9.47 -21.35
CA LEU A 20 18.53 8.26 -20.72
C LEU A 20 20.02 8.47 -20.45
N LEU A 21 20.38 8.70 -19.19
CA LEU A 21 21.76 8.57 -18.72
C LEU A 21 21.94 7.17 -18.13
N ALA A 22 22.93 6.47 -18.69
CA ALA A 22 23.39 5.15 -18.29
C ALA A 22 23.91 5.13 -16.84
N GLY A 23 23.60 4.06 -16.12
CA GLY A 23 24.18 3.76 -14.82
C GLY A 23 24.32 2.25 -14.64
N THR A 24 25.44 1.69 -15.10
CA THR A 24 25.88 0.34 -14.75
C THR A 24 26.49 0.37 -13.35
N ALA A 25 25.88 -0.31 -12.38
CA ALA A 25 26.50 -0.67 -11.11
C ALA A 25 26.26 -2.16 -10.82
N LEU A 26 27.35 -2.83 -10.45
CA LEU A 26 27.48 -4.26 -10.19
C LEU A 26 27.08 -4.62 -8.75
N ALA A 27 26.50 -5.82 -8.61
CA ALA A 27 26.55 -6.76 -7.48
C ALA A 27 25.91 -6.42 -6.12
N GLY A 28 24.86 -7.20 -5.78
CA GLY A 28 24.39 -7.50 -4.42
C GLY A 28 22.93 -7.99 -4.38
N PRO A 29 22.62 -9.25 -4.03
CA PRO A 29 21.23 -9.70 -3.95
C PRO A 29 20.67 -9.40 -2.54
N ALA A 30 20.15 -8.19 -2.35
CA ALA A 30 19.25 -7.86 -1.24
C ALA A 30 18.53 -6.54 -1.54
N SER A 31 17.76 -6.50 -2.63
CA SER A 31 16.90 -5.35 -2.94
C SER A 31 15.47 -5.69 -2.58
N ALA A 32 15.07 -5.34 -1.35
CA ALA A 32 13.67 -5.09 -1.05
C ALA A 32 13.18 -4.02 -2.05
N ALA A 33 12.37 -4.43 -3.03
CA ALA A 33 11.82 -3.51 -4.01
C ALA A 33 10.92 -2.50 -3.28
N PRO A 34 11.05 -1.18 -3.55
CA PRO A 34 10.06 -0.23 -3.08
C PRO A 34 8.73 -0.58 -3.78
N MET A 35 7.74 -1.03 -3.01
CA MET A 35 6.38 -1.16 -3.51
C MET A 35 5.91 0.22 -3.96
N SER A 36 5.69 0.37 -5.26
CA SER A 36 5.07 1.53 -5.87
C SER A 36 3.65 1.67 -5.31
N ALA A 37 3.41 2.70 -4.50
CA ALA A 37 2.09 3.06 -4.02
C ALA A 37 1.28 3.67 -5.18
N ASN A 38 0.65 2.82 -5.99
CA ASN A 38 -0.30 3.26 -7.00
C ASN A 38 -1.73 3.13 -6.42
N ALA A 39 -2.21 4.19 -5.78
CA ALA A 39 -3.54 4.24 -5.19
C ALA A 39 -4.61 4.52 -6.27
N ALA A 40 -5.19 3.46 -6.82
CA ALA A 40 -6.46 3.55 -7.53
C ALA A 40 -7.60 3.48 -6.49
N SER A 41 -8.23 4.61 -6.18
CA SER A 41 -9.25 4.72 -5.15
C SER A 41 -10.65 4.38 -5.69
N THR A 42 -11.12 3.16 -5.41
CA THR A 42 -12.52 2.93 -5.05
C THR A 42 -12.73 3.54 -3.67
N GLU A 43 -13.82 4.28 -3.41
CA GLU A 43 -14.11 4.87 -2.09
C GLU A 43 -14.12 3.78 -1.01
N ARG A 44 -12.99 3.65 -0.31
CA ARG A 44 -12.77 2.74 0.80
C ARG A 44 -12.97 3.53 2.09
N ALA A 45 -13.50 2.90 3.14
CA ALA A 45 -13.51 3.51 4.47
C ALA A 45 -12.09 3.97 4.81
N ALA A 46 -11.93 5.19 5.32
CA ALA A 46 -10.62 5.76 5.63
C ALA A 46 -10.01 5.10 6.88
N CYS A 47 -8.70 4.88 6.91
CA CYS A 47 -8.03 4.38 8.12
C CYS A 47 -7.87 5.49 9.15
N ALA A 48 -8.46 5.32 10.34
CA ALA A 48 -8.36 6.31 11.40
C ALA A 48 -6.92 6.47 11.93
N ALA A 49 -6.57 7.67 12.37
CA ALA A 49 -5.28 7.93 12.98
C ALA A 49 -5.12 7.14 14.29
N GLY A 50 -3.98 6.47 14.45
CA GLY A 50 -3.75 5.53 15.56
C GLY A 50 -4.26 4.12 15.30
N HIS A 51 -4.60 3.77 14.05
CA HIS A 51 -5.05 2.44 13.67
C HIS A 51 -4.14 1.82 12.60
N LEU A 52 -4.02 0.49 12.67
CA LEU A 52 -3.63 -0.34 11.55
C LEU A 52 -4.90 -0.87 10.90
N CYS A 53 -5.08 -0.60 9.61
CA CYS A 53 -6.22 -1.07 8.83
C CYS A 53 -5.75 -2.10 7.82
N VAL A 54 -6.34 -3.29 7.88
CA VAL A 54 -6.10 -4.39 6.94
C VAL A 54 -7.41 -4.66 6.25
N TRP A 55 -7.44 -4.55 4.93
CA TRP A 55 -8.62 -4.87 4.17
C TRP A 55 -8.47 -6.14 3.35
N GLU A 56 -9.43 -7.02 3.55
CA GLU A 56 -9.61 -8.29 2.88
C GLU A 56 -10.79 -8.14 1.90
N GLY A 57 -10.48 -7.77 0.65
CA GLY A 57 -11.50 -7.30 -0.28
C GLY A 57 -12.25 -6.08 0.26
N SER A 58 -13.53 -6.24 0.59
CA SER A 58 -14.41 -5.23 1.18
C SER A 58 -14.52 -5.29 2.70
N VAL A 59 -13.95 -6.31 3.35
CA VAL A 59 -13.94 -6.44 4.81
C VAL A 59 -12.77 -5.62 5.36
N LEU A 60 -13.03 -4.81 6.37
CA LEU A 60 -12.02 -4.03 7.08
C LEU A 60 -11.76 -4.65 8.46
N HIS A 61 -10.50 -4.93 8.74
CA HIS A 61 -10.00 -5.33 10.05
C HIS A 61 -9.15 -4.18 10.62
N GLU A 62 -9.60 -3.61 11.75
CA GLU A 62 -8.92 -2.49 12.40
C GLU A 62 -8.28 -2.93 13.70
N PHE A 63 -7.04 -2.49 13.91
CA PHE A 63 -6.32 -2.68 15.15
C PHE A 63 -5.90 -1.32 15.71
N SER A 64 -6.49 -0.91 16.83
CA SER A 64 -6.20 0.35 17.51
C SER A 64 -5.22 0.22 18.68
N GLU A 65 -4.89 -1.01 19.06
CA GLU A 65 -4.05 -1.30 20.22
C GLU A 65 -2.74 -1.97 19.81
N CYS A 66 -1.68 -1.70 20.57
CA CYS A 66 -0.40 -2.37 20.39
C CYS A 66 -0.44 -3.75 21.08
N GLY A 67 -0.29 -4.82 20.32
CA GLY A 67 -0.34 -6.19 20.82
C GLY A 67 -0.01 -7.19 19.71
N LEU A 68 0.05 -8.48 20.05
CA LEU A 68 0.06 -9.55 19.05
C LEU A 68 -1.36 -10.11 18.98
N PHE A 69 -1.97 -10.06 17.81
CA PHE A 69 -3.34 -10.51 17.57
C PHE A 69 -3.34 -11.69 16.60
N ASP A 70 -4.17 -12.69 16.90
CA ASP A 70 -4.54 -13.72 15.95
C ASP A 70 -5.28 -13.10 14.77
N PHE A 71 -4.88 -13.45 13.56
CA PHE A 71 -5.46 -12.91 12.34
C PHE A 71 -5.41 -13.98 11.24
N HIS A 72 -6.56 -14.29 10.65
CA HIS A 72 -6.70 -15.29 9.60
C HIS A 72 -7.54 -14.70 8.47
N GLY A 73 -6.91 -13.86 7.65
CA GLY A 73 -7.52 -13.33 6.43
C GLY A 73 -7.20 -14.22 5.22
N GLN A 74 -7.91 -14.03 4.13
CA GLN A 74 -7.73 -14.82 2.91
C GLN A 74 -7.36 -13.94 1.71
N GLY A 75 -6.56 -14.49 0.80
CA GLY A 75 -6.13 -13.84 -0.43
C GLY A 75 -5.26 -12.61 -0.22
N THR A 76 -5.22 -11.73 -1.21
CA THR A 76 -4.42 -10.51 -1.17
C THR A 76 -5.15 -9.38 -0.43
N GLY A 77 -4.52 -8.86 0.62
CA GLY A 77 -5.00 -7.73 1.40
C GLY A 77 -4.24 -6.43 1.14
N THR A 78 -4.92 -5.30 1.32
CA THR A 78 -4.25 -3.99 1.41
C THR A 78 -4.10 -3.61 2.87
N VAL A 79 -2.99 -3.00 3.22
CA VAL A 79 -2.68 -2.53 4.57
C VAL A 79 -2.42 -1.04 4.54
N GLU A 80 -2.99 -0.31 5.48
CA GLU A 80 -2.62 1.07 5.79
C GLU A 80 -2.24 1.15 7.25
N ASN A 81 -0.97 1.48 7.52
CA ASN A 81 -0.48 1.66 8.88
C ASN A 81 -0.55 3.15 9.23
N ASN A 82 -1.65 3.59 9.81
CA ASN A 82 -1.83 4.95 10.31
C ASN A 82 -1.53 5.05 11.82
N MET A 83 -0.72 4.13 12.36
CA MET A 83 -0.28 4.16 13.75
C MET A 83 0.68 5.33 14.02
N ALA A 84 1.01 5.54 15.30
CA ALA A 84 1.96 6.58 15.72
C ALA A 84 3.30 6.46 15.00
N ALA A 85 3.89 7.60 14.64
CA ALA A 85 5.17 7.67 13.95
C ALA A 85 6.28 6.93 14.71
N GLY A 86 7.15 6.23 13.97
CA GLY A 86 8.24 5.44 14.54
C GLY A 86 7.87 3.99 14.89
N THR A 87 6.61 3.60 14.76
CA THR A 87 6.19 2.20 14.89
C THR A 87 6.22 1.46 13.55
N THR A 88 6.34 0.14 13.59
CA THR A 88 6.20 -0.71 12.40
C THR A 88 5.22 -1.84 12.64
N ALA A 89 4.21 -1.96 11.78
CA ALA A 89 3.31 -3.10 11.79
C ALA A 89 4.04 -4.34 11.25
N LYS A 90 3.91 -5.48 11.94
CA LYS A 90 4.50 -6.75 11.54
C LYS A 90 3.43 -7.80 11.33
N PHE A 91 3.58 -8.56 10.25
CA PHE A 91 2.71 -9.67 9.88
C PHE A 91 3.53 -10.95 9.94
N TYR A 92 3.01 -11.96 10.63
CA TYR A 92 3.71 -13.21 10.89
C TYR A 92 2.97 -14.39 10.30
N ASP A 93 3.72 -15.39 9.85
CA ASP A 93 3.15 -16.69 9.49
C ASP A 93 2.83 -17.53 10.73
N GLY A 94 2.25 -18.72 10.51
CA GLY A 94 1.87 -19.65 11.58
C GLY A 94 3.06 -20.20 12.39
N THR A 95 4.30 -19.99 11.94
CA THR A 95 5.52 -20.33 12.69
C THR A 95 6.04 -19.17 13.54
N GLY A 96 5.42 -17.99 13.44
CA GLY A 96 5.88 -16.76 14.08
C GLY A 96 6.98 -16.03 13.30
N THR A 97 7.27 -16.42 12.05
CA THR A 97 8.27 -15.75 11.22
C THR A 97 7.66 -14.51 10.58
N THR A 98 8.35 -13.38 10.62
CA THR A 98 7.88 -12.14 9.98
C THR A 98 7.90 -12.30 8.46
N ARG A 99 6.75 -12.04 7.84
CA ARG A 99 6.55 -12.07 6.39
C ARG A 99 6.53 -10.67 5.80
N TRP A 100 5.90 -9.73 6.51
CA TRP A 100 5.84 -8.33 6.10
C TRP A 100 6.06 -7.38 7.27
N MET A 101 6.63 -6.22 6.94
CA MET A 101 6.83 -5.09 7.83
C MET A 101 6.36 -3.83 7.11
N ILE A 102 5.41 -3.11 7.70
CA ILE A 102 4.82 -1.89 7.13
C ILE A 102 5.07 -0.74 8.12
N PRO A 103 5.97 0.20 7.83
CA PRO A 103 6.21 1.36 8.70
C PRO A 103 4.97 2.24 8.87
N ALA A 104 4.87 2.94 10.00
CA ALA A 104 3.81 3.94 10.21
C ALA A 104 3.82 5.01 9.10
N GLY A 105 2.63 5.46 8.71
CA GLY A 105 2.39 6.37 7.58
C GLY A 105 2.51 5.73 6.20
N SER A 106 2.68 4.40 6.12
CA SER A 106 2.84 3.68 4.86
C SER A 106 1.66 2.76 4.56
N THR A 107 1.46 2.49 3.27
CA THR A 107 0.53 1.47 2.77
C THR A 107 1.29 0.32 2.12
N GLY A 108 0.72 -0.88 2.15
CA GLY A 108 1.30 -2.04 1.48
C GLY A 108 0.24 -3.04 1.02
N THR A 109 0.70 -4.05 0.29
CA THR A 109 -0.10 -5.20 -0.12
C THR A 109 0.54 -6.45 0.45
N VAL A 110 -0.26 -7.30 1.09
CA VAL A 110 0.21 -8.52 1.75
C VAL A 110 -0.63 -9.71 1.30
N ASP A 111 -0.03 -10.90 1.32
CA ASP A 111 -0.76 -12.15 1.08
C ASP A 111 -1.27 -12.67 2.43
N LEU A 112 -2.58 -12.52 2.66
CA LEU A 112 -3.23 -12.84 3.93
C LEU A 112 -3.34 -14.35 4.15
N ASP A 113 -3.35 -15.17 3.09
CA ASP A 113 -3.47 -16.63 3.20
C ASP A 113 -2.36 -17.26 4.05
N ILE A 114 -1.20 -16.57 4.16
CA ILE A 114 -0.06 -17.02 4.96
C ILE A 114 0.16 -16.18 6.23
N VAL A 115 -0.72 -15.22 6.54
CA VAL A 115 -0.66 -14.46 7.79
C VAL A 115 -1.53 -15.14 8.84
N PHE A 116 -0.94 -15.36 10.02
CA PHE A 116 -1.61 -15.94 11.17
C PHE A 116 -1.64 -14.99 12.36
N PHE A 117 -0.69 -14.04 12.40
CA PHE A 117 -0.63 -13.04 13.47
C PHE A 117 -0.26 -11.66 12.95
N VAL A 118 -0.80 -10.64 13.58
CA VAL A 118 -0.52 -9.23 13.30
C VAL A 118 -0.08 -8.52 14.57
N ARG A 119 0.97 -7.70 14.46
CA ARG A 119 1.40 -6.78 15.51
C ARG A 119 1.39 -5.35 14.98
N PRO A 120 0.42 -4.50 15.38
CA PRO A 120 0.28 -3.14 14.87
C PRO A 120 1.45 -2.21 15.24
N CYS A 121 2.02 -2.37 16.43
CA CYS A 121 3.16 -1.60 16.90
C CYS A 121 4.32 -2.53 17.28
N PHE A 122 5.42 -2.43 16.56
CA PHE A 122 6.74 -2.94 16.94
C PHE A 122 7.75 -1.80 16.92
#